data_AF-A0A4S2RK58-F1
#
_entry.id   AF-A0A4S2RK58-F1
#
_cell.length_a   1.000
_cell.length_b   1.000
_cell.length_c   1.000
_cell.angle_alpha   90.00
_cell.angle_beta   90.00
_cell.angle_gamma   90.00
#
_symmetry.space_group_name_H-M   'P 1'
#
loop_
_entity.id
_entity.type
_entity.pdbx_description
1 polymer ?
#
loop_
_entity_poly.entity_id
_entity_poly.type
_entity_poly.pdbx_seq_one_letter_code
_entity_poly.pdbx_strand_id
1 'polypeptide(L)' 'MTATPATHTTTDILLIRHGETDWNVDKRLQGHIDIPLNAEGQRQAAALGRALGNEPLDAIYASDLQRARDTAQAVATLQ' A
#
# COMPACT_ATOMS: atom_id res chain seq x y z
N MET A 1 -30.77 -13.94 -33.24
CA MET A 1 -29.51 -14.39 -32.59
C MET A 1 -28.90 -13.16 -31.95
N THR A 2 -29.24 -12.91 -30.69
CA THR A 2 -28.78 -11.73 -29.93
C THR A 2 -27.57 -12.16 -29.13
N ALA A 3 -26.39 -11.65 -29.48
CA ALA A 3 -25.18 -11.90 -28.72
C ALA A 3 -25.24 -11.09 -27.42
N THR A 4 -25.22 -11.77 -26.28
CA THR A 4 -24.99 -11.14 -24.97
C THR A 4 -23.56 -10.58 -24.95
N PRO A 5 -23.33 -9.31 -24.62
CA PRO A 5 -21.97 -8.79 -24.51
C PRO A 5 -21.31 -9.45 -23.30
N ALA A 6 -20.09 -9.95 -23.46
CA ALA A 6 -19.30 -10.45 -22.35
C ALA A 6 -19.00 -9.27 -21.41
N THR A 7 -19.50 -9.35 -20.17
CA THR A 7 -19.11 -8.44 -19.09
C THR A 7 -17.64 -8.67 -18.79
N HIS A 8 -16.77 -7.80 -19.29
CA HIS A 8 -15.38 -7.80 -18.86
C HIS A 8 -15.33 -7.36 -17.39
N THR A 9 -14.87 -8.24 -16.51
CA THR A 9 -14.49 -7.88 -15.14
C THR A 9 -13.13 -7.19 -15.21
N THR A 10 -13.11 -5.87 -14.99
CA THR A 10 -11.87 -5.10 -14.86
C THR A 10 -11.23 -5.38 -13.50
N THR A 11 -9.90 -5.39 -13.46
CA THR A 11 -9.15 -5.41 -12.20
C THR A 11 -8.61 -4.01 -11.93
N ASP A 12 -9.05 -3.40 -10.84
CA ASP A 12 -8.51 -2.13 -10.37
C ASP A 12 -7.28 -2.37 -9.49
N ILE A 13 -6.21 -1.62 -9.76
CA ILE A 13 -4.94 -1.74 -9.02
C ILE A 13 -4.67 -0.43 -8.29
N LEU A 14 -4.65 -0.50 -6.97
CA LEU A 14 -4.29 0.61 -6.09
C LEU A 14 -2.77 0.58 -5.85
N LEU A 15 -2.05 1.50 -6.49
CA LEU A 15 -0.59 1.63 -6.33
C LEU A 15 -0.26 2.62 -5.20
N ILE A 16 0.30 2.10 -4.12
CA ILE A 16 0.59 2.89 -2.92
C ILE A 16 2.09 2.88 -2.64
N ARG A 17 2.65 4.07 -2.42
CA ARG A 17 4.02 4.22 -1.93
C ARG A 17 4.05 3.99 -0.41
N HIS A 18 5.09 3.32 0.08
CA HIS A 18 5.31 3.19 1.52
C HIS A 18 5.40 4.55 2.23
N GLY A 19 5.08 4.58 3.52
CA GLY A 19 5.21 5.78 4.35
C GLY A 19 6.65 6.30 4.45
N GLU A 20 6.81 7.51 4.98
CA GLU A 20 8.11 8.16 5.13
C GLU A 20 9.10 7.35 6.00
N THR A 21 10.37 7.45 5.64
CA THR A 21 11.53 6.94 6.39
C THR A 21 12.53 8.08 6.59
N ASP A 22 13.44 7.98 7.55
CA ASP A 22 14.44 9.03 7.79
C ASP A 22 15.31 9.33 6.56
N TRP A 23 15.61 8.32 5.75
CA TRP A 23 16.38 8.49 4.52
C TRP A 23 15.60 9.20 3.41
N ASN A 24 14.26 9.17 3.43
CA ASN A 24 13.48 10.01 2.53
C ASN A 24 13.63 11.49 2.89
N VAL A 25 13.60 11.82 4.19
CA VAL A 25 13.82 13.18 4.71
C VAL A 25 15.22 13.67 4.36
N ASP A 26 16.23 12.83 4.57
CA ASP A 26 17.63 13.13 4.25
C ASP A 26 17.95 13.11 2.75
N LYS A 27 16.96 12.80 1.89
CA LYS A 27 17.10 12.64 0.44
C LYS A 27 18.21 11.65 0.05
N ARG A 28 18.36 10.59 0.82
CA ARG A 28 19.31 9.50 0.60
C ARG A 28 18.68 8.41 -0.28
N LEU A 29 19.47 7.86 -1.19
CA LEU A 29 19.07 6.70 -1.98
C LEU A 29 19.05 5.46 -1.07
N GLN A 30 17.88 4.83 -0.96
CA GLN A 30 17.67 3.69 -0.06
C GLN A 30 17.89 2.33 -0.73
N GLY A 31 17.47 2.18 -1.99
CA GLY A 31 17.53 0.90 -2.70
C GLY A 31 16.85 -0.22 -1.91
N HIS A 32 17.55 -1.34 -1.75
CA HIS A 32 17.11 -2.50 -0.95
C HIS A 32 17.56 -2.44 0.53
N ILE A 33 18.13 -1.32 0.98
CA ILE A 33 18.42 -1.16 2.41
C ILE A 33 17.09 -1.03 3.14
N ASP A 34 16.92 -1.84 4.17
CA ASP A 34 15.67 -1.90 4.92
C ASP A 34 15.64 -0.85 6.04
N ILE A 35 15.44 0.41 5.63
CA ILE A 35 15.20 1.50 6.58
C ILE A 35 13.71 1.46 6.96
N PRO A 36 13.36 1.36 8.25
CA PRO A 36 11.98 1.31 8.69
C PRO A 36 11.28 2.65 8.49
N LEU A 37 9.95 2.64 8.59
CA LEU A 37 9.17 3.88 8.65
C LEU A 37 9.58 4.71 9.87
N ASN A 38 9.64 6.02 9.69
CA ASN A 38 9.81 6.95 10.81
C ASN A 38 8.44 7.25 11.46
N ALA A 39 8.42 8.10 12.48
CA ALA A 39 7.19 8.44 13.20
C ALA A 39 6.12 9.10 12.31
N GLU A 40 6.52 9.85 11.27
CA GLU A 40 5.60 10.40 10.27
C GLU A 40 5.08 9.28 9.34
N GLY A 41 5.96 8.41 8.85
CA GLY A 41 5.58 7.27 8.02
C GLY A 41 4.60 6.31 8.71
N GLN A 42 4.77 6.08 10.01
CA GLN A 42 3.81 5.30 10.79
C GLN A 42 2.44 5.99 10.90
N ARG A 43 2.41 7.33 11.06
CA ARG A 43 1.15 8.10 11.03
C ARG A 43 0.49 8.06 9.65
N GLN A 44 1.28 8.13 8.57
CA GLN A 44 0.81 7.99 7.20
C GLN A 44 0.23 6.61 6.93
N ALA A 45 0.90 5.54 7.35
CA ALA A 45 0.41 4.17 7.23
C ALA A 45 -0.92 3.98 7.98
N ALA A 46 -1.04 4.48 9.20
CA ALA A 46 -2.29 4.42 9.95
C ALA A 46 -3.41 5.24 9.29
N ALA A 47 -3.10 6.39 8.69
CA ALA A 47 -4.08 7.19 7.96
C ALA A 47 -4.56 6.49 6.68
N LEU A 48 -3.65 5.84 5.95
CA LEU A 48 -3.96 5.03 4.79
C LEU A 48 -4.89 3.86 5.16
N GLY A 49 -4.59 3.15 6.25
CA GLY A 49 -5.45 2.07 6.73
C GLY A 49 -6.87 2.54 7.02
N ARG A 50 -7.04 3.69 7.69
CA ARG A 50 -8.37 4.27 7.92
C ARG A 50 -9.07 4.70 6.63
N ALA A 51 -8.33 5.21 5.65
CA ALA A 51 -8.89 5.64 4.38
C ALA A 51 -9.39 4.47 3.52
N LEU A 52 -8.70 3.33 3.58
CA LEU A 52 -9.03 2.14 2.78
C LEU A 52 -9.83 1.07 3.55
N GLY A 53 -10.11 1.27 4.84
CA GLY A 53 -10.76 0.24 5.68
C GLY A 53 -12.18 -0.17 5.25
N ASN A 54 -12.83 0.57 4.35
CA ASN A 54 -14.12 0.20 3.76
C ASN A 54 -14.03 -0.11 2.26
N GLU A 55 -12.84 -0.02 1.67
CA GLU A 55 -12.64 -0.39 0.26
C GLU A 55 -12.54 -1.92 0.17
N PRO A 56 -13.31 -2.58 -0.71
CA PRO A 56 -13.25 -4.02 -0.86
C PRO A 56 -11.97 -4.42 -1.62
N LEU A 57 -10.95 -4.88 -0.89
CA LEU A 57 -9.70 -5.38 -1.48
C LEU A 57 -9.70 -6.90 -1.55
N ASP A 58 -9.58 -7.45 -2.75
CA ASP A 58 -9.45 -8.90 -2.95
C ASP A 58 -8.08 -9.43 -2.49
N ALA A 59 -7.04 -8.58 -2.54
CA ALA A 59 -5.69 -8.94 -2.14
C ALA A 59 -4.83 -7.69 -1.82
N ILE A 60 -3.86 -7.87 -0.93
CA ILE A 60 -2.85 -6.86 -0.61
C ILE A 60 -1.46 -7.48 -0.84
N TYR A 61 -0.63 -6.78 -1.61
CA TYR A 61 0.74 -7.17 -1.91
C TYR A 61 1.71 -6.10 -1.45
N ALA A 62 2.88 -6.51 -0.94
CA ALA A 62 3.98 -5.63 -0.59
C ALA A 62 5.30 -6.28 -0.99
N SER A 63 6.34 -5.47 -1.18
CA SER A 63 7.71 -6.00 -1.30
C SER A 63 8.17 -6.62 0.01
N ASP A 64 9.32 -7.27 -0.03
CA ASP A 64 9.97 -7.88 1.12
C ASP A 64 10.68 -6.88 2.04
N LEU A 65 10.43 -5.58 1.93
CA LEU A 65 11.07 -4.55 2.74
C LEU A 65 10.11 -4.11 3.85
N GLN A 66 10.61 -3.97 5.07
CA GLN A 66 9.81 -3.67 6.25
C GLN A 66 8.94 -2.43 6.04
N ARG A 67 9.48 -1.33 5.49
CA ARG A 67 8.70 -0.11 5.25
C ARG A 67 7.46 -0.32 4.36
N ALA A 68 7.55 -1.20 3.36
CA ALA A 68 6.42 -1.52 2.49
C ALA A 68 5.43 -2.43 3.20
N ARG A 69 5.93 -3.45 3.91
CA ARG A 69 5.11 -4.36 4.72
C ARG A 69 4.35 -3.65 5.83
N ASP A 70 5.00 -2.79 6.59
CA ASP A 70 4.38 -2.03 7.69
C ASP A 70 3.27 -1.12 7.16
N THR A 71 3.49 -0.48 6.00
CA THR A 71 2.46 0.34 5.34
C THR A 71 1.26 -0.51 4.90
N ALA A 72 1.52 -1.67 4.28
CA ALA A 72 0.48 -2.57 3.81
C ALA A 72 -0.29 -3.24 4.97
N GLN A 73 0.40 -3.58 6.06
CA GLN A 73 -0.19 -4.20 7.25
C GLN A 73 -1.20 -3.26 7.93
N ALA A 74 -0.93 -1.95 7.91
CA ALA A 74 -1.87 -0.95 8.44
C ALA A 74 -3.22 -0.96 7.68
N VAL A 75 -3.20 -1.28 6.37
CA VAL A 75 -4.43 -1.51 5.58
C VAL A 75 -5.02 -2.88 5.91
N ALA A 76 -4.22 -3.94 5.84
CA ALA A 76 -4.68 -5.31 6.02
C ALA A 76 -5.36 -5.58 7.38
N THR A 77 -4.96 -4.87 8.42
CA THR A 77 -5.55 -5.02 9.78
C THR A 77 -6.97 -4.43 9.86
N LEU A 78 -7.39 -3.65 8.87
CA LEU A 78 -8.68 -2.97 8.82
C LEU A 78 -9.55 -3.43 7.63
N GLN A 79 -9.13 -4.48 6.92
CA GLN A 79 -9.93 -5.15 5.87
C GLN A 79 -10.88 -6.19 6.45
#